data_AF-A0A662VJL6-F1
#
_entry.id   AF-A0A662VJL6-F1
#
_cell.length_a   1.000
_cell.length_b   1.000
_cell.length_c   1.000
_cell.angle_alpha   90.00
_cell.angle_beta   90.00
_cell.angle_gamma   90.00
#
_symmetry.space_group_name_H-M   'P 1'
#
loop_
_entity.id
_entity.type
_entity.pdbx_description
1 polymer ?
#
loop_
_entity_poly.entity_id
_entity_poly.type
_entity_poly.pdbx_seq_one_letter_code
_entity_poly.pdbx_strand_id
1 'polypeptide(L)'
;MSEKSLVAQKVPDEILHLEMELKGIAHEYFASMQRVQGHKRMMNDLEEKHGLLSKYPLVKGLMNGSHRTLMRLHKSIRRIMERKLREHPIYHEFFEKIPGAGPVVACFLLGMAPARKFPNISKLWKYVGLAPKNKYTAYKSFNIKVAWALHNAFEGFLRAGPNNNFYARYYYYWREKIEEELRKKAEQGTLKIRPTKRFIHLLTAKKVKRMFTGHYWEFYRKYFGLPVVEPYFVMIGLKHLYIPPEQALESMEL
;
A
#
# COMPACT_ATOMS: atom_id res chain seq x y z
N MET A 1 40.31 -7.42 10.86
CA MET A 1 38.94 -6.88 10.72
C MET A 1 38.17 -7.26 11.96
N SER A 2 37.90 -6.30 12.85
CA SER A 2 37.25 -6.57 14.14
C SER A 2 35.80 -6.96 13.89
N GLU A 3 35.41 -8.15 14.38
CA GLU A 3 34.02 -8.54 14.60
C GLU A 3 33.40 -7.54 15.57
N LYS A 4 32.89 -6.43 15.05
CA LYS A 4 31.90 -5.66 15.78
C LYS A 4 30.68 -6.58 15.91
N SER A 5 30.57 -7.21 17.07
CA SER A 5 29.32 -7.69 17.64
C SER A 5 28.21 -6.70 17.26
N LEU A 6 27.43 -7.08 16.25
CA LEU A 6 26.28 -6.31 15.76
C LEU A 6 25.20 -6.44 16.83
N VAL A 7 25.34 -5.69 17.92
CA VAL A 7 24.25 -5.44 18.85
C VAL A 7 23.15 -4.81 18.02
N ALA A 8 22.11 -5.59 17.72
CA ALA A 8 21.00 -5.13 16.90
C ALA A 8 20.46 -3.84 17.52
N GLN A 9 20.58 -2.73 16.80
CA GLN A 9 20.08 -1.45 17.29
C GLN A 9 18.57 -1.59 17.50
N LYS A 10 18.12 -1.24 18.70
CA LYS A 10 16.71 -1.20 19.03
C LYS A 10 16.14 0.10 18.46
N VAL A 11 14.98 0.01 17.80
CA VAL A 11 14.22 1.21 17.40
C VAL A 11 13.90 2.05 18.64
N PRO A 12 14.10 3.38 18.63
CA PRO A 12 13.82 4.24 19.78
C PRO A 12 12.38 4.08 20.28
N ASP A 13 12.17 4.14 21.59
CA ASP A 13 10.86 3.88 22.20
C ASP A 13 9.81 4.95 21.81
N GLU A 14 10.25 6.18 21.50
CA GLU A 14 9.43 7.27 20.98
C GLU A 14 8.82 6.90 19.62
N ILE A 15 9.59 6.24 18.76
CA ILE A 15 9.11 5.76 17.46
C ILE A 15 8.09 4.63 17.66
N LEU A 16 8.31 3.75 18.64
CA LEU A 16 7.35 2.69 18.96
C LEU A 16 6.01 3.27 19.44
N HIS A 17 6.06 4.32 20.27
CA HIS A 17 4.86 5.03 20.73
C HIS A 17 4.14 5.70 19.57
N LEU A 18 4.88 6.42 18.72
CA LEU A 18 4.34 7.09 17.54
C LEU A 18 3.64 6.11 16.58
N GLU A 19 4.25 4.95 16.31
CA GLU A 19 3.61 3.91 15.48
C GLU A 19 2.33 3.37 16.11
N MET A 20 2.26 3.26 17.43
CA MET A 20 1.03 2.83 18.13
C MET A 20 -0.08 3.87 18.02
N GLU A 21 0.25 5.16 18.12
CA GLU A 21 -0.70 6.25 17.88
C GLU A 21 -1.17 6.24 16.41
N LEU A 22 -0.25 6.13 15.45
CA LEU A 22 -0.56 6.01 14.02
C LEU A 22 -1.45 4.79 13.74
N LYS A 23 -1.25 3.66 14.44
CA LYS A 23 -2.12 2.48 14.34
C LYS A 23 -3.55 2.80 14.76
N GLY A 24 -3.73 3.49 15.89
CA GLY A 24 -5.03 3.93 16.37
C GLY A 24 -5.73 4.85 15.36
N ILE A 25 -5.00 5.86 14.87
CA ILE A 25 -5.50 6.81 13.87
C ILE A 25 -5.86 6.10 12.55
N ALA A 26 -5.04 5.15 12.08
CA ALA A 26 -5.33 4.37 10.87
C ALA A 26 -6.61 3.54 11.02
N HIS A 27 -6.86 2.97 12.20
CA HIS A 27 -8.10 2.25 12.48
C HIS A 27 -9.32 3.16 12.45
N GLU A 28 -9.27 4.34 13.08
CA GLU A 28 -10.39 5.29 13.08
C GLU A 28 -10.61 5.92 11.70
N TYR A 29 -9.54 6.19 10.94
CA TYR A 29 -9.65 6.63 9.55
C TYR A 29 -10.38 5.60 8.71
N PHE A 30 -10.00 4.32 8.83
CA PHE A 30 -10.65 3.25 8.08
C PHE A 30 -12.14 3.12 8.45
N ALA A 31 -12.45 3.16 9.75
CA ALA A 31 -13.82 3.08 10.24
C ALA A 31 -14.68 4.27 9.77
N SER A 32 -14.18 5.50 9.91
CA SER A 32 -14.88 6.71 9.45
C SER A 32 -15.13 6.70 7.94
N MET A 33 -14.15 6.25 7.15
CA MET A 33 -14.32 6.07 5.70
C MET A 33 -15.43 5.05 5.39
N GLN A 34 -15.47 3.91 6.08
CA GLN A 34 -16.53 2.91 5.89
C GLN A 34 -17.90 3.47 6.23
N ARG A 35 -18.02 4.28 7.31
CA ARG A 35 -19.27 4.96 7.67
C ARG A 35 -19.71 5.93 6.57
N VAL A 36 -18.79 6.75 6.06
CA VAL A 36 -19.07 7.69 4.94
C VAL A 36 -19.57 6.95 3.71
N GLN A 37 -18.87 5.89 3.30
CA GLN A 37 -19.24 5.08 2.13
C GLN A 37 -20.55 4.32 2.32
N GLY A 38 -20.77 3.77 3.52
CA GLY A 38 -22.02 3.11 3.89
C GLY A 38 -23.20 4.07 3.83
N HIS A 39 -23.07 5.26 4.41
CA HIS A 39 -24.09 6.29 4.38
C HIS A 39 -24.41 6.76 2.96
N LYS A 40 -23.39 6.96 2.11
CA LYS A 40 -23.61 7.31 0.71
C LYS A 40 -24.36 6.23 -0.06
N ARG A 41 -23.98 4.95 0.14
CA ARG A 41 -24.67 3.82 -0.49
C ARG A 41 -26.13 3.72 -0.04
N MET A 42 -26.39 3.85 1.25
CA MET A 42 -27.75 3.86 1.80
C MET A 42 -28.61 4.98 1.17
N MET A 43 -28.07 6.19 1.03
CA MET A 43 -28.78 7.28 0.37
C MET A 43 -29.11 6.97 -1.09
N ASN A 44 -28.15 6.43 -1.83
CA ASN A 44 -28.37 6.02 -3.22
C ASN A 44 -29.44 4.93 -3.31
N ASP A 45 -29.36 3.89 -2.47
CA ASP A 45 -30.32 2.78 -2.44
C ASP A 45 -31.75 3.26 -2.13
N LEU A 46 -31.90 4.16 -1.15
CA LEU A 46 -33.21 4.73 -0.78
C LEU A 46 -33.82 5.56 -1.92
N GLU A 47 -32.99 6.24 -2.69
CA GLU A 47 -33.45 7.00 -3.84
C GLU A 47 -33.77 6.10 -5.04
N GLU A 48 -32.83 5.23 -5.44
CA GLU A 48 -32.96 4.38 -6.62
C GLU A 48 -34.10 3.36 -6.48
N LYS A 49 -34.30 2.79 -5.29
CA LYS A 49 -35.31 1.73 -5.08
C LYS A 49 -36.67 2.26 -4.65
N HIS A 50 -36.72 3.39 -3.98
CA HIS A 50 -37.95 3.86 -3.33
C HIS A 50 -38.32 5.30 -3.69
N GLY A 51 -37.49 6.04 -4.42
CA GLY A 51 -37.69 7.47 -4.70
C GLY A 51 -37.85 8.32 -3.44
N LEU A 52 -37.35 7.81 -2.30
CA LEU A 52 -37.74 8.30 -0.98
C LEU A 52 -37.17 9.70 -0.73
N LEU A 53 -35.94 9.98 -1.19
CA LEU A 53 -35.32 11.29 -0.96
C LEU A 53 -35.97 12.36 -1.84
N SER A 54 -36.38 12.01 -3.06
CA SER A 54 -37.16 12.92 -3.91
C SER A 54 -38.58 13.16 -3.37
N LYS A 55 -39.24 12.12 -2.86
CA LYS A 55 -40.61 12.22 -2.32
C LYS A 55 -40.68 12.95 -0.98
N TYR A 56 -39.65 12.85 -0.13
CA TYR A 56 -39.64 13.42 1.22
C TYR A 56 -38.43 14.36 1.42
N PRO A 57 -38.56 15.66 1.08
CA PRO A 57 -37.48 16.63 1.17
C PRO A 57 -36.86 16.77 2.57
N LEU A 58 -37.67 16.64 3.63
CA LEU A 58 -37.18 16.66 5.01
C LEU A 58 -36.20 15.52 5.28
N VAL A 59 -36.52 14.30 4.85
CA VAL A 59 -35.65 13.12 5.01
C VAL A 59 -34.36 13.30 4.21
N LYS A 60 -34.46 13.81 2.97
CA LYS A 60 -33.30 14.17 2.15
C LYS A 60 -32.40 15.20 2.85
N GLY A 61 -33.00 16.23 3.44
CA GLY A 61 -32.30 17.25 4.24
C GLY A 61 -31.52 16.65 5.41
N LEU A 62 -32.18 15.79 6.20
CA LEU A 62 -31.58 15.10 7.34
C LEU A 62 -30.42 14.19 6.93
N MET A 63 -30.60 13.38 5.88
CA MET A 63 -29.57 12.48 5.35
C MET A 63 -28.36 13.27 4.82
N ASN A 64 -28.60 14.35 4.08
CA ASN A 64 -27.54 15.24 3.61
C ASN A 64 -26.79 15.90 4.78
N GLY A 65 -27.49 16.32 5.82
CA GLY A 65 -26.90 16.86 7.05
C GLY A 65 -25.98 15.85 7.74
N SER A 66 -26.47 14.64 7.94
CA SER A 66 -25.72 13.53 8.55
C SER A 66 -24.48 13.16 7.74
N HIS A 67 -24.62 13.06 6.40
CA HIS A 67 -23.50 12.80 5.51
C HIS A 67 -22.42 13.89 5.60
N ARG A 68 -22.81 15.17 5.63
CA ARG A 68 -21.87 16.30 5.79
C ARG A 68 -21.13 16.22 7.13
N THR A 69 -21.81 15.88 8.21
CA THR A 69 -21.17 15.71 9.53
C THR A 69 -20.14 14.57 9.50
N LEU A 70 -20.49 13.42 8.92
CA LEU A 70 -19.55 12.30 8.75
C LEU A 70 -18.33 12.70 7.91
N MET A 71 -18.55 13.45 6.81
CA MET A 71 -17.47 13.96 5.96
C MET A 71 -16.55 14.94 6.70
N ARG A 72 -17.09 15.82 7.54
CA ARG A 72 -16.29 16.75 8.37
C ARG A 72 -15.44 15.98 9.38
N LEU A 73 -16.03 15.00 10.07
CA LEU A 73 -15.30 14.13 11.00
C LEU A 73 -14.18 13.37 10.28
N HIS A 74 -14.47 12.74 9.14
CA HIS A 74 -13.48 12.03 8.35
C HIS A 74 -12.30 12.93 7.90
N LYS A 75 -12.61 14.15 7.44
CA LYS A 75 -11.58 15.16 7.12
C LYS A 75 -10.75 15.56 8.35
N SER A 76 -11.37 15.69 9.53
CA SER A 76 -10.64 16.01 10.76
C SER A 76 -9.66 14.89 11.15
N ILE A 77 -10.08 13.62 11.05
CA ILE A 77 -9.22 12.46 11.31
C ILE A 77 -8.05 12.44 10.35
N ARG A 78 -8.29 12.74 9.07
CA ARG A 78 -7.21 12.86 8.07
C ARG A 78 -6.19 13.94 8.43
N ARG A 79 -6.62 15.10 8.92
CA ARG A 79 -5.69 16.16 9.36
C ARG A 79 -4.87 15.75 10.57
N ILE A 80 -5.49 15.08 11.55
CA ILE A 80 -4.79 14.53 12.72
C ILE A 80 -3.74 13.52 12.27
N MET A 81 -4.12 12.62 11.35
CA MET A 81 -3.21 11.66 10.73
C MET A 81 -2.02 12.34 10.07
N GLU A 82 -2.26 13.33 9.21
CA GLU A 82 -1.20 14.06 8.50
C GLU A 82 -0.25 14.77 9.45
N ARG A 83 -0.77 15.43 10.49
CA ARG A 83 0.05 16.09 11.52
C ARG A 83 0.92 15.09 12.26
N LYS A 84 0.33 13.98 12.74
CA LYS A 84 1.03 12.97 13.53
C LYS A 84 2.10 12.25 12.71
N LEU A 85 1.82 12.02 11.42
CA LEU A 85 2.74 11.36 10.51
C LEU A 85 4.02 12.17 10.25
N ARG A 86 3.96 13.51 10.31
CA ARG A 86 5.12 14.41 10.20
C ARG A 86 6.09 14.29 11.39
N GLU A 87 5.71 13.63 12.47
CA GLU A 87 6.64 13.32 13.56
C GLU A 87 7.51 12.09 13.24
N HIS A 88 7.16 11.31 12.21
CA HIS A 88 7.83 10.05 11.90
C HIS A 88 8.93 10.26 10.83
N PRO A 89 10.21 9.95 11.11
CA PRO A 89 11.30 10.24 10.17
C PRO A 89 11.16 9.53 8.81
N ILE A 90 10.75 8.26 8.80
CA ILE A 90 10.48 7.51 7.56
C ILE A 90 9.43 8.17 6.67
N TYR A 91 8.52 8.98 7.23
CA TYR A 91 7.58 9.71 6.39
C TYR A 91 8.31 10.72 5.50
N HIS A 92 9.14 11.58 6.09
CA HIS A 92 9.93 12.58 5.37
C HIS A 92 10.96 11.96 4.44
N GLU A 93 11.65 10.94 4.94
CA GLU A 93 12.78 10.38 4.22
C GLU A 93 12.41 9.45 3.08
N PHE A 94 11.19 8.88 3.12
CA PHE A 94 10.74 7.90 2.14
C PHE A 94 9.38 8.23 1.53
N PHE A 95 8.32 8.31 2.33
CA PHE A 95 6.95 8.38 1.79
C PHE A 95 6.62 9.72 1.13
N GLU A 96 7.07 10.84 1.69
CA GLU A 96 6.82 12.18 1.16
C GLU A 96 7.42 12.37 -0.23
N LYS A 97 8.54 11.70 -0.51
CA LYS A 97 9.26 11.72 -1.79
C LYS A 97 8.61 10.86 -2.88
N ILE A 98 7.58 10.07 -2.57
CA ILE A 98 6.96 9.13 -3.52
C ILE A 98 5.55 9.62 -3.92
N PRO A 99 5.38 10.21 -5.12
CA PRO A 99 4.07 10.61 -5.61
C PRO A 99 3.08 9.43 -5.60
N GLY A 100 1.88 9.64 -5.04
CA GLY A 100 0.88 8.59 -4.91
C GLY A 100 0.99 7.71 -3.66
N ALA A 101 2.10 7.73 -2.91
CA ALA A 101 2.22 7.10 -1.58
C ALA A 101 1.93 8.11 -0.45
N GLY A 102 0.82 8.84 -0.57
CA GLY A 102 0.49 9.94 0.34
C GLY A 102 0.24 9.54 1.81
N PRO A 103 -0.13 10.53 2.66
CA PRO A 103 -0.19 10.36 4.11
C PRO A 103 -1.00 9.18 4.61
N VAL A 104 -2.12 8.87 3.94
CA VAL A 104 -2.98 7.74 4.31
C VAL A 104 -2.27 6.40 4.12
N VAL A 105 -1.53 6.22 3.03
CA VAL A 105 -0.77 4.99 2.77
C VAL A 105 0.34 4.83 3.80
N ALA A 106 1.09 5.89 4.01
CA ALA A 106 2.20 5.94 4.97
C ALA A 106 1.72 5.65 6.40
N CYS A 107 0.62 6.25 6.87
CA CYS A 107 0.06 5.98 8.19
C CYS A 107 -0.35 4.52 8.37
N PHE A 108 -0.94 3.88 7.35
CA PHE A 108 -1.31 2.47 7.43
C PHE A 108 -0.07 1.57 7.46
N LEU A 109 0.97 1.89 6.69
CA LEU A 109 2.20 1.10 6.68
C LEU A 109 2.97 1.28 7.98
N LEU A 110 3.21 2.51 8.44
CA LEU A 110 3.96 2.78 9.67
C LEU A 110 3.18 2.34 10.93
N GLY A 111 1.86 2.56 10.98
CA GLY A 111 1.07 2.17 12.15
C GLY A 111 0.74 0.68 12.20
N MET A 112 0.30 0.10 11.07
CA MET A 112 -0.23 -1.27 11.06
C MET A 112 0.78 -2.32 10.56
N ALA A 113 1.73 -1.94 9.72
CA ALA A 113 2.75 -2.83 9.18
C ALA A 113 4.18 -2.24 9.28
N PRO A 114 4.62 -1.74 10.45
CA PRO A 114 5.97 -1.19 10.60
C PRO A 114 7.01 -2.25 10.30
N ALA A 115 7.99 -1.92 9.44
CA ALA A 115 8.91 -2.90 8.87
C ALA A 115 9.76 -3.63 9.94
N ARG A 116 10.00 -3.01 11.10
CA ARG A 116 10.67 -3.66 12.25
C ARG A 116 9.98 -4.94 12.72
N LYS A 117 8.65 -5.07 12.58
CA LYS A 117 7.89 -6.27 12.98
C LYS A 117 8.17 -7.47 12.08
N PHE A 118 8.84 -7.26 10.94
CA PHE A 118 9.05 -8.27 9.91
C PHE A 118 10.56 -8.53 9.73
N PRO A 119 11.10 -9.64 10.24
CA PRO A 119 12.50 -10.01 10.06
C PRO A 119 12.94 -10.18 8.60
N ASN A 120 12.00 -10.49 7.71
CA ASN A 120 12.24 -10.58 6.28
C ASN A 120 11.04 -10.07 5.48
N ILE A 121 11.28 -9.66 4.24
CA ILE A 121 10.26 -9.12 3.35
C ILE A 121 9.11 -10.10 3.06
N SER A 122 9.39 -11.41 3.01
CA SER A 122 8.37 -12.45 2.78
C SER A 122 7.29 -12.46 3.86
N LYS A 123 7.67 -12.24 5.13
CA LYS A 123 6.72 -12.11 6.25
C LYS A 123 5.83 -10.87 6.10
N LEU A 124 6.40 -9.73 5.68
CA LEU A 124 5.61 -8.53 5.37
C LEU A 124 4.63 -8.82 4.22
N TRP A 125 5.10 -9.41 3.12
CA TRP A 125 4.23 -9.77 1.99
C TRP A 125 3.11 -10.74 2.36
N LYS A 126 3.35 -11.68 3.27
CA LYS A 126 2.29 -12.54 3.83
C LYS A 126 1.26 -11.70 4.59
N TYR A 127 1.73 -10.80 5.46
CA TYR A 127 0.88 -9.93 6.26
C TYR A 127 0.00 -9.00 5.42
N VAL A 128 0.51 -8.49 4.29
CA VAL A 128 -0.22 -7.56 3.42
C VAL A 128 -0.97 -8.24 2.26
N GLY A 129 -0.95 -9.58 2.19
CA GLY A 129 -1.69 -10.34 1.16
C GLY A 129 -1.02 -10.37 -0.22
N LEU A 130 0.29 -10.09 -0.28
CA LEU A 130 1.10 -10.16 -1.51
C LEU A 130 1.81 -11.51 -1.67
N ALA A 131 1.82 -12.39 -0.67
CA ALA A 131 2.39 -13.72 -0.78
C ALA A 131 1.70 -14.58 -1.88
N PRO A 132 2.36 -15.63 -2.40
CA PRO A 132 1.69 -16.64 -3.21
C PRO A 132 0.54 -17.28 -2.41
N LYS A 133 -0.58 -17.62 -3.07
CA LYS A 133 -1.65 -18.36 -2.40
C LYS A 133 -1.13 -19.76 -2.08
N ASN A 134 -1.17 -20.15 -0.80
CA ASN A 134 -0.88 -21.53 -0.44
C ASN A 134 -2.15 -22.37 -0.67
N LYS A 135 -2.03 -23.53 -1.32
CA LYS A 135 -3.18 -24.40 -1.64
C LYS A 135 -3.87 -24.96 -0.38
N TYR A 136 -3.17 -24.96 0.75
CA TYR A 136 -3.56 -25.67 1.97
C TYR A 136 -4.16 -24.80 3.09
N THR A 137 -4.24 -23.48 2.93
CA THR A 137 -4.78 -22.59 3.99
C THR A 137 -6.09 -21.94 3.56
N ALA A 138 -7.19 -22.35 4.19
CA ALA A 138 -8.56 -21.95 3.86
C ALA A 138 -8.91 -20.48 4.17
N TYR A 139 -8.06 -19.74 4.90
CA TYR A 139 -8.35 -18.36 5.30
C TYR A 139 -7.32 -17.34 4.79
N LYS A 140 -7.82 -16.19 4.33
CA LYS A 140 -7.03 -14.98 4.03
C LYS A 140 -6.47 -14.41 5.34
N SER A 141 -5.34 -14.92 5.80
CA SER A 141 -4.64 -14.47 7.02
C SER A 141 -3.93 -13.12 6.89
N PHE A 142 -4.31 -12.28 5.93
CA PHE A 142 -3.68 -10.98 5.69
C PHE A 142 -4.51 -9.83 6.24
N ASN A 143 -3.84 -8.71 6.54
CA ASN A 143 -4.48 -7.50 7.00
C ASN A 143 -5.14 -6.76 5.83
N ILE A 144 -6.47 -6.85 5.74
CA ILE A 144 -7.25 -6.23 4.66
C ILE A 144 -7.12 -4.70 4.61
N LYS A 145 -6.91 -4.04 5.76
CA LYS A 145 -6.77 -2.57 5.85
C LYS A 145 -5.46 -2.12 5.19
N VAL A 146 -4.37 -2.85 5.42
CA VAL A 146 -3.08 -2.55 4.77
C VAL A 146 -3.10 -2.94 3.29
N ALA A 147 -3.74 -4.06 2.93
CA ALA A 147 -3.91 -4.44 1.53
C ALA A 147 -4.71 -3.37 0.73
N TRP A 148 -5.74 -2.78 1.35
CA TRP A 148 -6.48 -1.64 0.81
C TRP A 148 -5.58 -0.41 0.63
N ALA A 149 -4.76 -0.07 1.63
CA ALA A 149 -3.82 1.06 1.53
C ALA A 149 -2.82 0.86 0.38
N LEU A 150 -2.28 -0.35 0.21
CA LEU A 150 -1.38 -0.69 -0.90
C LEU A 150 -2.07 -0.64 -2.27
N HIS A 151 -3.37 -0.95 -2.33
CA HIS A 151 -4.12 -0.74 -3.55
C HIS A 151 -4.22 0.74 -3.90
N ASN A 152 -4.54 1.60 -2.93
CA ASN A 152 -4.59 3.04 -3.17
C ASN A 152 -3.24 3.65 -3.52
N ALA A 153 -2.16 3.15 -2.91
CA ALA A 153 -0.79 3.54 -3.27
C ALA A 153 -0.53 3.26 -4.74
N PHE A 154 -0.85 2.03 -5.18
CA PHE A 154 -0.71 1.63 -6.57
C PHE A 154 -1.55 2.47 -7.54
N GLU A 155 -2.84 2.72 -7.23
CA GLU A 155 -3.67 3.63 -8.03
C GLU A 155 -3.14 5.07 -8.02
N GLY A 156 -2.50 5.49 -6.93
CA GLY A 156 -1.78 6.75 -6.82
C GLY A 156 -0.60 6.81 -7.79
N PHE A 157 0.21 5.75 -7.85
CA PHE A 157 1.34 5.65 -8.77
C PHE A 157 0.88 5.79 -10.22
N LEU A 158 -0.15 5.04 -10.61
CA LEU A 158 -0.69 5.10 -11.98
C LEU A 158 -1.22 6.49 -12.35
N ARG A 159 -1.87 7.18 -11.40
CA ARG A 159 -2.36 8.55 -11.60
C ARG A 159 -1.23 9.58 -11.71
N ALA A 160 -0.14 9.39 -10.98
CA ALA A 160 1.04 10.24 -11.12
C ALA A 160 1.71 10.09 -12.50
N GLY A 161 1.56 8.91 -13.12
CA GLY A 161 2.06 8.62 -14.46
C GLY A 161 3.54 8.21 -14.48
N PRO A 162 4.01 7.59 -15.58
CA PRO A 162 5.39 7.09 -15.67
C PRO A 162 6.44 8.20 -15.64
N ASN A 163 6.12 9.40 -16.12
CA ASN A 163 7.11 10.48 -16.13
C ASN A 163 7.43 10.99 -14.72
N ASN A 164 6.47 10.94 -13.80
CA ASN A 164 6.61 11.50 -12.45
C ASN A 164 6.75 10.43 -11.36
N ASN A 165 6.69 9.14 -11.72
CA ASN A 165 6.67 8.09 -10.71
C ASN A 165 7.39 6.82 -11.16
N PHE A 166 8.43 6.47 -10.41
CA PHE A 166 9.23 5.25 -10.60
C PHE A 166 8.37 3.98 -10.68
N TYR A 167 7.44 3.80 -9.74
CA TYR A 167 6.60 2.60 -9.67
C TYR A 167 5.63 2.51 -10.86
N ALA A 168 5.18 3.65 -11.38
CA ALA A 168 4.40 3.71 -12.61
C ALA A 168 5.24 3.33 -13.84
N ARG A 169 6.49 3.81 -13.98
CA ARG A 169 7.39 3.36 -15.06
C ARG A 169 7.53 1.85 -15.09
N TYR A 170 7.85 1.28 -13.92
CA TYR A 170 7.99 -0.16 -13.79
C TYR A 170 6.68 -0.92 -14.00
N TYR A 171 5.53 -0.31 -13.67
CA TYR A 171 4.24 -0.90 -14.05
C TYR A 171 4.14 -1.08 -15.57
N TYR A 172 4.38 -0.04 -16.37
CA TYR A 172 4.28 -0.14 -17.83
C TYR A 172 5.32 -1.09 -18.42
N TYR A 173 6.57 -1.03 -17.93
CA TYR A 173 7.63 -1.97 -18.31
C TYR A 173 7.23 -3.43 -18.04
N TRP A 174 6.78 -3.75 -16.83
CA TRP A 174 6.40 -5.12 -16.48
C TRP A 174 5.14 -5.56 -17.20
N ARG A 175 4.22 -4.64 -17.48
CA ARG A 175 2.99 -4.95 -18.21
C ARG A 175 3.32 -5.44 -19.62
N GLU A 176 4.17 -4.72 -20.34
CA GLU A 176 4.62 -5.08 -21.68
C GLU A 176 5.31 -6.45 -21.68
N LYS A 177 6.25 -6.67 -20.74
CA LYS A 177 6.93 -7.97 -20.61
C LYS A 177 5.98 -9.13 -20.31
N ILE A 178 5.01 -8.92 -19.41
CA ILE A 178 4.00 -9.95 -19.10
C ILE A 178 3.11 -10.22 -20.32
N GLU A 179 2.73 -9.18 -21.07
CA GLU A 179 1.94 -9.34 -22.30
C GLU A 179 2.72 -10.14 -23.37
N GLU A 180 4.01 -9.84 -23.55
CA GLU A 180 4.89 -10.56 -24.48
C GLU A 180 5.10 -12.03 -24.08
N GLU A 181 5.40 -12.29 -22.80
CA GLU A 181 5.54 -13.66 -22.27
C GLU A 181 4.27 -14.49 -22.46
N LEU A 182 3.11 -13.89 -22.20
CA LEU A 182 1.83 -14.55 -22.36
C LEU A 182 1.48 -14.76 -23.84
N ARG A 183 1.87 -13.85 -24.73
CA ARG A 183 1.73 -14.03 -26.18
C ARG A 183 2.54 -15.22 -26.67
N LYS A 184 3.84 -15.29 -26.31
CA LYS A 184 4.72 -16.42 -26.66
C LYS A 184 4.17 -17.76 -26.16
N LYS A 185 3.68 -17.80 -24.91
CA LYS A 185 3.07 -19.01 -24.35
C LYS A 185 1.77 -19.43 -25.07
N ALA A 186 1.01 -18.46 -25.60
CA ALA A 186 -0.18 -18.73 -26.39
C ALA A 186 0.19 -19.30 -27.78
N GLU A 187 1.20 -18.73 -28.43
CA GLU A 187 1.75 -19.24 -29.70
C GLU A 187 2.29 -20.66 -29.56
N GLN A 188 2.91 -20.98 -28.42
CA GLN A 188 3.40 -22.32 -28.07
C GLN A 188 2.29 -23.30 -27.64
N GLY A 189 1.02 -22.87 -27.57
CA GLY A 189 -0.10 -23.72 -27.13
C GLY A 189 -0.07 -24.12 -25.65
N THR A 190 0.81 -23.53 -24.83
CA THR A 190 0.96 -23.88 -23.41
C THR A 190 -0.09 -23.23 -22.50
N LEU A 191 -0.80 -22.22 -23.00
CA LEU A 191 -1.87 -21.53 -22.26
C LEU A 191 -3.23 -22.20 -22.49
N LYS A 192 -3.83 -22.71 -21.40
CA LYS A 192 -5.20 -23.26 -21.44
C LYS A 192 -6.27 -22.20 -21.71
N ILE A 193 -6.04 -20.96 -21.30
CA ILE A 193 -7.01 -19.86 -21.40
C ILE A 193 -6.27 -18.59 -21.81
N ARG A 194 -6.83 -17.85 -22.78
CA ARG A 194 -6.28 -16.56 -23.19
C ARG A 194 -6.38 -15.56 -22.02
N PRO A 195 -5.26 -14.96 -21.58
CA PRO A 195 -5.26 -14.04 -20.45
C PRO A 195 -6.00 -12.76 -20.81
N THR A 196 -6.86 -12.31 -19.90
CA THR A 196 -7.60 -11.05 -20.04
C THR A 196 -6.71 -9.86 -19.70
N LYS A 197 -6.99 -8.67 -20.25
CA LYS A 197 -6.32 -7.41 -19.87
C LYS A 197 -6.34 -7.18 -18.35
N ARG A 198 -7.45 -7.53 -17.70
CA ARG A 198 -7.60 -7.48 -16.24
C ARG A 198 -6.63 -8.43 -15.52
N PHE A 199 -6.44 -9.65 -16.02
CA PHE A 199 -5.50 -10.61 -15.44
C PHE A 199 -4.06 -10.09 -15.51
N ILE A 200 -3.64 -9.58 -16.66
CA ILE A 200 -2.33 -8.95 -16.87
C ILE A 200 -2.13 -7.77 -15.90
N HIS A 201 -3.12 -6.88 -15.82
CA HIS A 201 -3.09 -5.74 -14.91
C HIS A 201 -2.91 -6.17 -13.44
N LEU A 202 -3.65 -7.19 -12.98
CA LEU A 202 -3.54 -7.68 -11.59
C LEU A 202 -2.19 -8.33 -11.30
N LEU A 203 -1.62 -9.08 -12.24
CA LEU A 203 -0.26 -9.64 -12.11
C LEU A 203 0.79 -8.53 -12.01
N THR A 204 0.69 -7.54 -12.89
CA THR A 204 1.61 -6.40 -12.93
C THR A 204 1.50 -5.57 -11.65
N ALA A 205 0.28 -5.25 -11.22
CA ALA A 205 0.00 -4.55 -9.97
C ALA A 205 0.61 -5.29 -8.77
N LYS A 206 0.53 -6.63 -8.74
CA LYS A 206 1.16 -7.44 -7.69
C LYS A 206 2.68 -7.29 -7.69
N LYS A 207 3.34 -7.29 -8.86
CA LYS A 207 4.80 -7.06 -8.96
C LYS A 207 5.18 -5.69 -8.41
N VAL A 208 4.48 -4.64 -8.84
CA VAL A 208 4.76 -3.26 -8.43
C VAL A 208 4.54 -3.06 -6.92
N LYS A 209 3.43 -3.59 -6.37
CA LYS A 209 3.17 -3.54 -4.92
C LYS A 209 4.24 -4.28 -4.11
N ARG A 210 4.75 -5.41 -4.62
CA ARG A 210 5.87 -6.14 -3.98
C ARG A 210 7.15 -5.33 -4.01
N MET A 211 7.46 -4.67 -5.12
CA MET A 211 8.62 -3.79 -5.26
C MET A 211 8.54 -2.62 -4.28
N PHE A 212 7.43 -1.89 -4.26
CA PHE A 212 7.20 -0.78 -3.32
C PHE A 212 7.32 -1.22 -1.85
N THR A 213 6.67 -2.33 -1.47
CA THR A 213 6.77 -2.84 -0.08
C THR A 213 8.15 -3.39 0.26
N GLY A 214 8.90 -3.88 -0.73
CA GLY A 214 10.31 -4.25 -0.59
C GLY A 214 11.17 -3.04 -0.28
N HIS A 215 11.05 -1.97 -1.08
CA HIS A 215 11.76 -0.71 -0.88
C HIS A 215 11.45 -0.10 0.48
N TYR A 216 10.17 -0.04 0.87
CA TYR A 216 9.75 0.44 2.19
C TYR A 216 10.39 -0.38 3.33
N TRP A 217 10.33 -1.72 3.24
CA TRP A 217 10.87 -2.59 4.28
C TRP A 217 12.36 -2.41 4.45
N GLU A 218 13.08 -2.37 3.34
CA GLU A 218 14.52 -2.22 3.34
C GLU A 218 14.94 -0.84 3.83
N PHE A 219 14.35 0.22 3.28
CA PHE A 219 14.64 1.60 3.67
C PHE A 219 14.42 1.81 5.16
N TYR A 220 13.26 1.40 5.68
CA TYR A 220 12.95 1.51 7.11
C TYR A 220 14.01 0.82 7.96
N ARG A 221 14.41 -0.40 7.58
CA ARG A 221 15.35 -1.19 8.37
C ARG A 221 16.76 -0.61 8.34
N LYS A 222 17.23 -0.18 7.17
CA LYS A 222 18.50 0.55 7.03
C LYS A 222 18.51 1.81 7.90
N TYR A 223 17.44 2.61 7.84
CA TYR A 223 17.32 3.86 8.58
C TYR A 223 17.50 3.67 10.09
N PHE A 224 16.95 2.60 10.67
CA PHE A 224 17.06 2.29 12.10
C PHE A 224 18.19 1.29 12.45
N GLY A 225 19.12 1.01 11.53
CA GLY A 225 20.22 0.07 11.79
C GLY A 225 19.77 -1.37 12.07
N LEU A 226 18.59 -1.76 11.60
CA LEU A 226 18.06 -3.11 11.77
C LEU A 226 18.66 -4.06 10.72
N PRO A 227 18.86 -5.35 11.05
CA PRO A 227 19.42 -6.31 10.10
C PRO A 227 18.61 -6.40 8.80
N VAL A 228 19.24 -6.21 7.65
CA VAL A 228 18.63 -6.39 6.34
C VAL A 228 19.16 -7.68 5.75
N VAL A 229 18.26 -8.62 5.49
CA VAL A 229 18.59 -9.85 4.75
C VAL A 229 18.55 -9.53 3.27
N GLU A 230 19.61 -9.91 2.56
CA GLU A 230 19.63 -9.78 1.10
C GLU A 230 18.44 -10.53 0.48
N PRO A 231 17.80 -9.98 -0.56
CA PRO A 231 16.77 -10.69 -1.28
C PRO A 231 17.32 -12.01 -1.85
N TYR A 232 16.53 -13.09 -1.79
CA TYR A 232 16.95 -14.42 -2.27
C TYR A 232 17.55 -14.41 -3.69
N PHE A 233 17.00 -13.59 -4.60
CA PHE A 233 17.53 -13.51 -5.96
C PHE A 233 18.95 -12.92 -6.02
N VAL A 234 19.31 -12.03 -5.10
CA VAL A 234 20.70 -11.56 -4.95
C VAL A 234 21.59 -12.71 -4.47
N MET A 235 21.11 -13.47 -3.48
CA MET A 235 21.85 -14.62 -2.93
C MET A 235 22.12 -15.71 -3.98
N ILE A 236 21.22 -15.92 -4.95
CA ILE A 236 21.43 -16.87 -6.06
C ILE A 236 22.15 -16.26 -7.28
N GLY A 237 22.81 -15.10 -7.12
CA GLY A 237 23.65 -14.48 -8.15
C GLY A 237 22.92 -13.57 -9.15
N LEU A 238 21.63 -13.30 -8.98
CA LEU A 238 20.85 -12.39 -9.84
C LEU A 238 20.87 -10.95 -9.33
N LYS A 239 22.02 -10.47 -8.85
CA LYS A 239 22.20 -9.11 -8.30
C LYS A 239 21.82 -8.01 -9.29
N HIS A 240 22.02 -8.24 -10.59
CA HIS A 240 21.66 -7.29 -11.65
C HIS A 240 20.15 -7.03 -11.79
N LEU A 241 19.28 -7.86 -11.19
CA LEU A 241 17.83 -7.66 -11.16
C LEU A 241 17.35 -6.90 -9.91
N TYR A 242 18.27 -6.62 -8.98
CA TYR A 242 17.97 -5.92 -7.76
C TYR A 242 17.86 -4.42 -8.00
N ILE A 243 16.76 -3.84 -7.53
CA ILE A 243 16.51 -2.41 -7.58
C ILE A 243 16.48 -1.94 -6.13
N PRO A 244 17.46 -1.15 -5.69
CA PRO A 244 17.49 -0.59 -4.35
C PRO A 244 16.45 0.52 -4.16
N PRO A 245 15.99 0.77 -2.91
CA PRO A 245 15.08 1.88 -2.63
C PRO A 245 15.67 3.24 -3.01
N GLU A 246 16.98 3.43 -2.87
CA GLU A 246 17.69 4.67 -3.16
C GLU A 246 17.53 5.08 -4.64
N GLN A 247 17.66 4.12 -5.56
CA GLN A 247 17.44 4.35 -7.01
C GLN A 247 16.00 4.82 -7.29
N ALA A 248 15.01 4.32 -6.54
CA ALA A 248 13.63 4.78 -6.73
C ALA A 248 13.45 6.24 -6.31
N LEU A 249 14.11 6.65 -5.23
CA LEU A 249 14.04 8.02 -4.69
C LEU A 249 14.77 9.02 -5.60
N GLU A 250 16.01 8.72 -5.98
CA GLU A 250 16.82 9.56 -6.89
C GLU A 250 16.09 9.83 -8.20
N SER A 251 15.40 8.81 -8.73
CA SER A 251 14.68 8.91 -10.00
C SER A 251 13.41 9.77 -9.97
N MET A 252 13.01 10.26 -8.79
CA MET A 252 11.86 11.15 -8.55
C MET A 252 12.27 12.58 -8.14
N GLU A 253 13.57 12.82 -7.91
CA GLU A 253 14.12 14.16 -7.62
C GLU A 253 14.48 14.94 -8.89
N LEU A 254 14.42 14.28 -10.06
CA LEU A 254 14.61 14.83 -11.41
C LEU A 254 13.27 15.19 -12.06
#